data_AF-M7SJT5-F1
#
_entry.id   AF-M7SJT5-F1
#
_cell.length_a   1.000
_cell.length_b   1.000
_cell.length_c   1.000
_cell.angle_alpha   90.00
_cell.angle_beta   90.00
_cell.angle_gamma   90.00
#
_symmetry.space_group_name_H-M   'P 1'
#
loop_
_entity.id
_entity.type
_entity.pdbx_description
1 polymer ?
#
loop_
_entity_poly.entity_id
_entity_poly.type
_entity_poly.pdbx_seq_one_letter_code
_entity_poly.pdbx_strand_id
1 'polypeptide(L)'
;MAPGMPLPGRQVTVNKEPKWQCQFVLPSGKTCDAILKDHDHNIRCHRKVHDPNSRYTEEHTPFAGGPIRCIETVTVDGQVFHCTGTMGCKQTIVSHYYNHHSTAGGKRALFQKYGL
;
A
#
# COMPACT_ATOMS: atom_id res chain seq x y z
N MET A 1 7.52 11.51 16.59
CA MET A 1 7.72 10.20 17.25
C MET A 1 9.18 9.83 17.14
N ALA A 2 9.83 9.44 18.24
CA ALA A 2 11.25 9.10 18.23
C ALA A 2 11.50 7.76 17.51
N PRO A 3 12.53 7.65 16.66
CA PRO A 3 12.92 6.38 16.06
C PRO A 3 13.41 5.42 17.16
N GLY A 4 12.76 4.26 17.29
CA GLY A 4 13.23 3.18 18.18
C GLY A 4 12.24 2.71 19.25
N MET A 5 11.11 3.38 19.48
CA MET A 5 10.10 2.86 20.40
C MET A 5 9.36 1.65 19.78
N PRO A 6 9.15 0.55 20.53
CA PRO A 6 8.31 -0.55 20.07
C PRO A 6 6.91 -0.01 19.76
N LEU A 7 6.28 -0.56 18.71
CA LEU A 7 4.88 -0.24 18.45
C LEU A 7 4.06 -0.67 19.67
N PRO A 8 3.16 0.19 20.19
CA PRO A 8 2.23 -0.22 21.22
C PRO A 8 1.32 -1.30 20.65
N GLY A 9 1.21 -2.40 21.36
CA GLY A 9 0.34 -3.50 21.02
C GLY A 9 0.46 -4.66 21.98
N ARG A 10 -0.36 -5.68 21.77
CA ARG A 10 -0.43 -6.86 22.65
C ARG A 10 -0.60 -8.14 21.83
N GLN A 11 -0.09 -9.24 22.35
CA GLN A 11 -0.45 -10.55 21.82
C GLN A 11 -1.91 -10.85 22.13
N VAL A 12 -2.60 -11.43 21.14
CA VAL A 12 -3.98 -11.90 21.22
C VAL A 12 -4.09 -13.25 20.54
N THR A 13 -5.06 -14.06 20.93
CA THR A 13 -5.35 -15.32 20.26
C THR A 13 -6.55 -15.14 19.36
N VAL A 14 -6.37 -15.36 18.06
CA VAL A 14 -7.46 -15.32 17.06
C VAL A 14 -7.45 -16.64 16.31
N ASN A 15 -8.60 -17.32 16.25
CA ASN A 15 -8.74 -18.65 15.63
C ASN A 15 -7.72 -19.67 16.17
N LYS A 16 -7.45 -19.64 17.48
CA LYS A 16 -6.46 -20.50 18.17
C LYS A 16 -5.00 -20.26 17.76
N GLU A 17 -4.70 -19.20 17.01
CA GLU A 17 -3.34 -18.82 16.64
C GLU A 17 -2.91 -17.55 17.38
N PRO A 18 -1.64 -17.46 17.82
CA PRO A 18 -1.09 -16.22 18.36
C PRO A 18 -0.98 -15.17 17.24
N LYS A 19 -1.55 -14.01 17.50
CA LYS A 19 -1.51 -12.81 16.65
C LYS A 19 -1.10 -11.62 17.50
N TRP A 20 -0.71 -10.54 16.86
CA TRP A 20 -0.37 -9.28 17.51
C TRP A 20 -1.40 -8.20 17.14
N GLN A 21 -1.97 -7.53 18.13
CA GLN A 21 -2.94 -6.44 17.95
C GLN A 21 -2.23 -5.09 18.12
N CYS A 22 -2.32 -4.25 17.09
CA CYS A 22 -1.82 -2.88 17.13
C CYS A 22 -2.69 -2.00 18.03
N GLN A 23 -2.07 -1.25 18.95
CA GLN A 23 -2.74 -0.30 19.83
C GLN A 23 -2.26 1.15 19.61
N PHE A 24 -1.75 1.44 18.41
CA PHE A 24 -1.35 2.79 18.05
C PHE A 24 -2.56 3.73 18.05
N VAL A 25 -2.45 4.87 18.75
CA VAL A 25 -3.47 5.93 18.80
C VAL A 25 -3.26 6.86 17.62
N LEU A 26 -4.24 6.90 16.72
CA LEU A 26 -4.28 7.77 15.56
C LEU A 26 -4.49 9.23 15.99
N PRO A 27 -4.15 10.22 15.13
CA PRO A 27 -4.43 11.63 15.41
C PRO A 27 -5.91 11.94 15.67
N SER A 28 -6.82 11.08 15.19
CA SER A 28 -8.27 11.17 15.46
C SER A 28 -8.67 10.72 16.87
N GLY A 29 -7.73 10.25 17.69
CA GLY A 29 -7.98 9.68 19.02
C GLY A 29 -8.42 8.21 19.00
N LYS A 30 -8.62 7.60 17.82
CA LYS A 30 -8.97 6.18 17.69
C LYS A 30 -7.73 5.29 17.70
N THR A 31 -7.87 4.07 18.23
CA THR A 31 -6.84 3.03 18.13
C THR A 31 -6.89 2.32 16.77
N CYS A 32 -5.73 1.88 16.27
CA CYS A 32 -5.64 1.16 15.00
C CYS A 32 -6.30 -0.23 15.04
N ASP A 33 -6.14 -0.97 16.13
CA ASP A 33 -6.71 -2.31 16.38
C ASP A 33 -6.43 -3.37 15.30
N ALA A 34 -5.46 -3.14 14.41
CA ALA A 34 -5.10 -4.08 13.37
C ALA A 34 -4.52 -5.37 13.95
N ILE A 35 -5.00 -6.52 13.48
CA ILE A 35 -4.52 -7.85 13.86
C ILE A 35 -3.49 -8.33 12.84
N LEU A 36 -2.28 -8.59 13.29
CA LEU A 36 -1.15 -9.05 12.50
C LEU A 36 -0.72 -10.45 12.93
N LYS A 37 -0.09 -11.21 12.04
CA LYS A 37 0.64 -12.41 12.48
C LYS A 37 1.76 -11.98 13.44
N ASP A 38 1.91 -12.74 14.53
CA ASP A 38 2.89 -12.45 15.59
C ASP A 38 4.32 -12.75 15.11
N HIS A 39 4.85 -11.86 14.30
CA HIS A 39 6.16 -11.98 13.67
C HIS A 39 6.75 -10.58 13.52
N ASP A 40 7.98 -10.37 14.02
CA ASP A 40 8.64 -9.06 14.09
C ASP A 40 8.59 -8.29 12.76
N HIS A 41 8.84 -8.97 11.65
CA HIS A 41 8.77 -8.35 10.32
C HIS A 41 7.40 -7.71 10.04
N ASN A 42 6.30 -8.36 10.39
CA ASN A 42 4.94 -7.86 10.12
C ASN A 42 4.64 -6.63 11.00
N ILE A 43 5.02 -6.70 12.27
CA ILE A 43 4.85 -5.59 13.23
C ILE A 43 5.65 -4.38 12.75
N ARG A 44 6.93 -4.56 12.39
CA ARG A 44 7.80 -3.48 11.88
C ARG A 44 7.32 -2.91 10.55
N CYS A 45 6.80 -3.72 9.64
CA CYS A 45 6.24 -3.25 8.38
C CYS A 45 4.96 -2.46 8.61
N HIS A 46 4.06 -2.94 9.48
CA HIS A 46 2.83 -2.24 9.85
C HIS A 46 3.12 -0.87 10.46
N ARG A 47 4.19 -0.70 11.24
CA ARG A 47 4.58 0.61 11.80
C ARG A 47 4.62 1.73 10.77
N LYS A 48 5.01 1.43 9.53
CA LYS A 48 5.13 2.41 8.45
C LYS A 48 3.80 3.09 8.15
N VAL A 49 2.67 2.42 8.36
CA VAL A 49 1.33 2.99 8.11
C VAL A 49 0.97 4.11 9.09
N HIS A 50 1.65 4.19 10.23
CA HIS A 50 1.44 5.23 11.24
C HIS A 50 2.39 6.41 11.08
N ASP A 51 3.43 6.26 10.28
CA ASP A 51 4.34 7.36 9.95
C ASP A 51 3.84 8.05 8.68
N PRO A 52 3.33 9.30 8.78
CA PRO A 52 2.83 10.03 7.62
C PRO A 52 3.94 10.35 6.62
N ASN A 53 5.20 10.38 7.06
CA ASN A 53 6.36 10.64 6.21
C ASN A 53 6.98 9.37 5.63
N SER A 54 6.39 8.20 5.90
CA SER A 54 6.94 6.96 5.36
C SER A 54 6.65 6.86 3.86
N ARG A 55 7.62 6.29 3.12
CA ARG A 55 7.41 6.00 1.69
C ARG A 55 6.16 5.14 1.45
N TYR A 56 5.81 4.26 2.40
CA TYR A 56 4.60 3.46 2.31
C TYR A 56 3.36 4.37 2.32
N THR A 57 3.27 5.29 3.27
CA THR A 57 2.14 6.22 3.36
C THR A 57 2.08 7.14 2.14
N GLU A 58 3.22 7.64 1.66
CA GLU A 58 3.31 8.41 0.41
C GLU A 58 2.76 7.62 -0.78
N GLU A 59 3.21 6.37 -0.97
CA GLU A 59 2.77 5.53 -2.09
C GLU A 59 1.28 5.16 -2.01
N HIS A 60 0.70 5.16 -0.81
CA HIS A 60 -0.72 4.91 -0.56
C HIS A 60 -1.59 6.17 -0.51
N THR A 61 -1.00 7.36 -0.59
CA THR A 61 -1.73 8.64 -0.55
C THR A 61 -2.55 8.82 -1.83
N PRO A 62 -3.85 9.15 -1.73
CA PRO A 62 -4.69 9.41 -2.89
C PRO A 62 -4.17 10.58 -3.74
N PHE A 63 -4.30 10.48 -5.05
CA PHE A 63 -3.97 11.59 -5.95
C PHE A 63 -4.93 12.76 -5.74
N ALA A 64 -4.39 13.97 -5.59
CA ALA A 64 -5.18 15.18 -5.33
C ALA A 64 -6.19 15.51 -6.45
N GLY A 65 -5.87 15.15 -7.70
CA GLY A 65 -6.75 15.32 -8.87
C GLY A 65 -7.79 14.20 -9.06
N GLY A 66 -7.88 13.24 -8.13
CA GLY A 66 -8.70 12.05 -8.27
C GLY A 66 -8.00 10.89 -9.00
N PRO A 67 -8.71 9.76 -9.21
CA PRO A 67 -8.12 8.58 -9.83
C PRO A 67 -7.65 8.84 -11.26
N ILE A 68 -6.48 8.32 -11.61
CA ILE A 68 -5.92 8.39 -12.96
C ILE A 68 -6.21 7.10 -13.73
N ARG A 69 -6.45 7.20 -15.04
CA ARG A 69 -6.64 6.04 -15.92
C ARG A 69 -5.32 5.45 -16.38
N CYS A 70 -5.29 4.14 -16.62
CA CYS A 70 -4.14 3.46 -17.21
C CYS A 70 -3.90 3.97 -18.64
N ILE A 71 -2.63 4.21 -18.98
CA ILE A 71 -2.22 4.70 -20.30
C ILE A 71 -1.86 3.58 -21.29
N GLU A 72 -1.79 2.32 -20.83
CA GLU A 72 -1.38 1.19 -21.66
C GLU A 72 -2.55 0.65 -22.49
N THR A 73 -2.19 -0.11 -23.52
CA THR A 73 -3.14 -0.90 -24.32
C THR A 73 -3.01 -2.39 -24.00
N VAL A 74 -4.09 -3.14 -24.20
CA VAL A 74 -4.13 -4.60 -24.11
C VAL A 74 -4.54 -5.18 -25.45
N THR A 75 -3.99 -6.34 -25.81
CA THR A 75 -4.37 -7.07 -27.01
C THR A 75 -5.27 -8.24 -26.61
N VAL A 76 -6.48 -8.28 -27.16
CA VAL A 76 -7.47 -9.35 -26.95
C VAL A 76 -7.92 -9.82 -28.33
N ASP A 77 -7.75 -11.11 -28.60
CA ASP A 77 -8.10 -11.73 -29.90
C ASP A 77 -7.51 -11.00 -31.12
N GLY A 78 -6.28 -10.49 -30.99
CA GLY A 78 -5.57 -9.76 -32.05
C GLY A 78 -6.01 -8.29 -32.22
N GLN A 79 -6.99 -7.82 -31.46
CA GLN A 79 -7.41 -6.43 -31.44
C GLN A 79 -6.80 -5.68 -30.25
N VAL A 80 -6.41 -4.42 -30.48
CA VAL A 80 -5.77 -3.56 -29.47
C VAL A 80 -6.81 -2.63 -28.85
N PHE A 81 -6.92 -2.65 -27.52
CA PHE A 81 -7.84 -1.83 -26.74
C PHE A 81 -7.08 -0.99 -25.70
N HIS A 82 -7.61 0.18 -25.36
CA HIS A 82 -7.12 0.90 -24.19
C HIS A 82 -7.49 0.18 -22.91
N CYS A 83 -6.54 0.07 -21.99
CA CYS A 83 -6.82 -0.43 -20.65
C CYS A 83 -7.81 0.50 -19.94
N THR A 84 -8.82 -0.09 -19.29
CA THR A 84 -9.87 0.65 -18.57
C THR A 84 -9.58 0.80 -17.08
N GLY A 85 -8.44 0.28 -16.61
CA GLY A 85 -8.03 0.37 -15.21
C GLY A 85 -7.92 1.81 -14.70
N THR A 86 -8.40 2.03 -13.48
CA THR A 86 -8.31 3.32 -12.76
C THR A 86 -7.54 3.13 -11.46
N MET A 87 -6.64 4.05 -11.15
CA MET A 87 -5.72 3.96 -10.02
C MET A 87 -5.82 5.23 -9.16
N GLY A 88 -6.07 5.05 -7.87
CA GLY A 88 -6.27 6.16 -6.93
C GLY A 88 -4.99 6.67 -6.26
N CYS A 89 -3.92 5.87 -6.25
CA CYS A 89 -2.62 6.19 -5.65
C CYS A 89 -1.47 5.41 -6.30
N LYS A 90 -0.22 5.76 -6.00
CA LYS A 90 1.00 5.12 -6.58
C LYS A 90 0.98 3.60 -6.40
N GLN A 91 0.60 3.09 -5.23
CA GLN A 91 0.55 1.66 -4.97
C GLN A 91 -0.49 0.95 -5.86
N THR A 92 -1.65 1.56 -6.10
CA THR A 92 -2.64 0.96 -7.04
C THR A 92 -2.12 0.91 -8.48
N ILE A 93 -1.22 1.82 -8.88
CA ILE A 93 -0.54 1.73 -10.19
C ILE A 93 0.35 0.50 -10.24
N VAL A 94 1.19 0.31 -9.23
CA VAL A 94 2.10 -0.85 -9.14
C VAL A 94 1.30 -2.15 -9.18
N SER A 95 0.25 -2.27 -8.36
CA SER A 95 -0.59 -3.46 -8.31
C SER A 95 -1.32 -3.71 -9.63
N HIS A 96 -1.84 -2.68 -10.27
CA HIS A 96 -2.49 -2.82 -11.58
C HIS A 96 -1.51 -3.34 -12.64
N TYR A 97 -0.34 -2.71 -12.76
CA TYR A 97 0.67 -3.15 -13.72
C TYR A 97 1.16 -4.56 -13.43
N TYR A 98 1.41 -4.92 -12.18
CA TYR A 98 1.86 -6.29 -11.85
C TYR A 98 0.88 -7.38 -12.32
N ASN A 99 -0.43 -7.10 -12.30
CA ASN A 99 -1.44 -8.09 -12.67
C ASN A 99 -1.83 -8.07 -14.15
N HIS A 100 -1.71 -6.92 -14.83
CA HIS A 100 -2.26 -6.73 -16.18
C HIS A 100 -1.24 -6.33 -17.25
N HIS A 101 -0.05 -5.87 -16.84
CA HIS A 101 0.94 -5.30 -17.75
C HIS A 101 2.37 -5.74 -17.37
N SER A 102 3.35 -5.33 -18.18
CA SER A 102 4.75 -5.49 -17.80
C SER A 102 5.21 -4.33 -16.92
N THR A 103 5.97 -4.62 -15.87
CA THR A 103 6.61 -3.60 -15.01
C THR A 103 8.07 -3.34 -15.41
N ALA A 104 8.39 -3.50 -16.71
CA ALA A 104 9.73 -3.26 -17.23
C ALA A 104 10.26 -1.87 -16.81
N GLY A 105 11.44 -1.84 -16.17
CA GLY A 105 12.04 -0.62 -15.60
C GLY A 105 11.69 -0.33 -14.13
N GLY A 106 10.83 -1.15 -13.51
CA GLY A 106 10.49 -1.07 -12.09
C GLY A 106 9.60 0.12 -11.72
N LYS A 107 9.34 0.27 -10.40
CA LYS A 107 8.38 1.26 -9.88
C LYS A 107 8.70 2.72 -10.27
N ARG A 108 9.99 3.10 -10.29
CA ARG A 108 10.40 4.48 -10.60
C ARG A 108 10.06 4.87 -12.05
N ALA A 109 10.39 4.00 -13.00
CA ALA A 109 10.05 4.23 -14.41
C ALA A 109 8.53 4.28 -14.60
N LEU A 110 7.81 3.43 -13.88
CA LEU A 110 6.35 3.44 -13.90
C LEU A 110 5.77 4.77 -13.40
N PHE A 111 6.24 5.32 -12.28
CA PHE A 111 5.75 6.61 -11.78
C PHE A 111 6.11 7.78 -12.70
N GLN A 112 7.29 7.76 -13.33
CA GLN A 112 7.68 8.76 -14.31
C GLN A 112 6.74 8.83 -15.52
N LYS A 113 6.20 7.69 -15.99
CA LYS A 113 5.19 7.67 -17.07
C LYS A 113 3.94 8.48 -16.74
N TYR A 114 3.60 8.61 -15.46
CA TYR A 114 2.44 9.34 -14.96
C TYR A 114 2.81 10.74 -14.42
N GLY A 115 4.09 11.13 -14.47
CA GLY A 115 4.57 12.40 -13.89
C GLY A 115 4.54 12.45 -12.35
N LEU A 116 4.74 11.30 -11.69
CA LEU A 116 4.62 11.10 -10.24
C LEU A 116 5.94 10.85 -9.49
#